data_AF-A0A2D4KN19-F1
#
_entry.id   AF-A0A2D4KN19-F1
#
_cell.length_a   1.000
_cell.length_b   1.000
_cell.length_c   1.000
_cell.angle_alpha   90.00
_cell.angle_beta   90.00
_cell.angle_gamma   90.00
#
_symmetry.space_group_name_H-M   'P 1'
#
loop_
_entity.id
_entity.type
_entity.pdbx_description
1 polymer ?
#
loop_
_entity_poly.entity_id
_entity_poly.type
_entity_poly.pdbx_seq_one_letter_code
_entity_poly.pdbx_strand_id
1 'polypeptide(L)'
;SEGIDHALRLCVPHTHTHTPAHTRRREAPSPIVLSPTAWRKAGVHIQDAYVGRVLRQGQGSLVNGSILLKNAVQGDEGAYECHLITFPQGNFESRLALKVLVPPLPILNLGPPLEEGQGRTLAASCTAEGNPVPTVTWETEIRGVSNTQESSHSRSASVTSEFYVVPGRS
;
A
#
# COMPACT_ATOMS: atom_id res chain seq x y z
N SER A 1 4.07 -1.00 -40.72
CA SER A 1 4.43 -1.76 -39.50
C SER A 1 4.94 -0.87 -38.37
N GLU A 2 5.42 0.36 -38.63
CA GLU A 2 5.90 1.32 -37.60
C GLU A 2 4.82 2.14 -36.85
N GLY A 3 3.54 1.95 -37.15
CA GLY A 3 2.46 2.80 -36.62
C GLY A 3 1.87 2.41 -35.26
N ILE A 4 2.11 1.18 -34.78
CA ILE A 4 1.43 0.63 -33.60
C ILE A 4 2.36 0.55 -32.38
N ASP A 5 3.69 0.52 -32.59
CA ASP A 5 4.69 0.57 -31.51
C ASP A 5 4.65 1.88 -30.69
N HIS A 6 4.08 2.95 -31.25
CA HIS A 6 3.95 4.24 -30.57
C HIS A 6 2.61 4.45 -29.84
N ALA A 7 1.61 3.57 -30.04
CA ALA A 7 0.21 3.83 -29.66
C ALA A 7 -0.24 3.17 -28.34
N LEU A 8 0.55 2.29 -27.73
CA LEU A 8 0.30 1.74 -26.39
C LEU A 8 1.23 2.39 -25.37
N ARG A 9 0.98 3.67 -25.09
CA ARG A 9 1.71 4.38 -24.06
C ARG A 9 1.02 4.14 -22.72
N LEU A 10 1.48 3.10 -22.03
CA LEU A 10 1.51 2.99 -20.57
C LEU A 10 0.15 2.71 -19.91
N CYS A 11 0.08 1.51 -19.33
CA CYS A 11 -0.81 1.25 -18.22
C CYS A 11 -0.33 2.05 -17.02
N VAL A 12 -1.16 2.94 -16.49
CA VAL A 12 -0.81 3.76 -15.32
C VAL A 12 -1.62 3.33 -14.11
N PRO A 13 -1.01 2.67 -13.11
CA PRO A 13 -1.70 2.29 -11.90
C PRO A 13 -1.72 3.45 -10.90
N HIS A 14 -2.90 3.77 -10.36
CA HIS A 14 -3.06 4.81 -9.34
C HIS A 14 -3.70 4.23 -8.08
N THR A 15 -3.25 4.69 -6.91
CA THR A 15 -3.85 4.34 -5.61
C THR A 15 -4.53 5.54 -5.00
N HIS A 16 -5.82 5.43 -4.67
CA HIS A 16 -6.54 6.45 -3.91
C HIS A 16 -6.42 6.17 -2.40
N THR A 17 -5.80 7.08 -1.66
CA THR A 17 -5.71 6.99 -0.20
C THR A 17 -6.91 7.67 0.45
N HIS A 18 -7.81 6.89 1.04
CA HIS A 18 -8.80 7.42 1.99
C HIS A 18 -8.22 7.35 3.40
N THR A 19 -8.17 8.48 4.11
CA THR A 19 -7.90 8.54 5.55
C THR A 19 -8.97 7.75 6.31
N PRO A 20 -8.63 6.69 7.06
CA PRO A 20 -9.62 5.90 7.77
C PRO A 20 -10.22 6.70 8.93
N ALA A 21 -11.55 6.73 9.00
CA ALA A 21 -12.27 7.23 10.17
C ALA A 21 -12.05 6.27 11.35
N HIS A 22 -11.82 6.86 12.52
CA HIS A 22 -11.53 6.17 13.79
C HIS A 22 -12.60 5.09 14.06
N THR A 23 -12.25 3.81 13.92
CA THR A 23 -13.16 2.68 14.23
C THR A 23 -12.62 1.88 15.40
N ARG A 24 -13.42 1.78 16.46
CA ARG A 24 -13.10 1.05 17.70
C ARG A 24 -13.27 -0.46 17.45
N ARG A 25 -12.18 -1.22 17.33
CA ARG A 25 -12.20 -2.71 17.32
C ARG A 25 -11.42 -3.30 18.49
N ARG A 26 -11.84 -4.50 18.91
CA ARG A 26 -11.41 -5.24 20.10
C ARG A 26 -9.92 -5.65 20.05
N GLU A 27 -9.30 -5.63 21.24
CA GLU A 27 -7.90 -5.87 21.57
C GLU A 27 -7.26 -7.12 20.92
N ALA A 28 -6.13 -6.89 20.25
CA ALA A 28 -5.02 -7.83 20.14
C ALA A 28 -3.82 -7.19 20.86
N PRO A 29 -2.88 -7.95 21.47
CA PRO A 29 -1.75 -7.35 22.18
C PRO A 29 -0.90 -6.50 21.24
N SER A 30 -0.61 -5.28 21.66
CA SER A 30 0.07 -4.27 20.84
C SER A 30 1.54 -4.62 20.64
N PRO A 31 2.10 -4.43 19.43
CA PRO A 31 3.48 -4.82 19.10
C PRO A 31 4.55 -3.96 19.78
N ILE A 32 4.20 -2.77 20.30
CA ILE A 32 5.12 -1.87 20.99
C ILE A 32 4.43 -1.35 22.25
N VAL A 33 5.08 -1.50 23.41
CA VAL A 33 4.62 -0.94 24.68
C VAL A 33 5.69 0.01 25.18
N LEU A 34 5.44 1.31 25.07
CA LEU A 34 6.23 2.29 25.81
C LEU A 34 5.75 2.20 27.27
N SER A 35 6.60 1.81 28.22
CA SER A 35 6.29 1.92 29.65
C SER A 35 7.37 2.78 30.30
N PRO A 36 7.02 3.94 30.86
CA PRO A 36 8.02 4.80 31.52
C PRO A 36 8.47 4.27 32.90
N THR A 37 8.11 3.05 33.30
CA THR A 37 8.47 2.48 34.60
C THR A 37 9.93 2.04 34.67
N ALA A 38 10.83 3.02 34.84
CA ALA A 38 11.96 2.90 35.73
C ALA A 38 12.40 4.30 36.16
N TRP A 39 12.10 4.64 37.41
CA TRP A 39 12.70 5.80 38.07
C TRP A 39 14.23 5.68 37.92
N ARG A 40 14.82 6.68 37.25
CA ARG A 40 16.20 6.86 36.78
C ARG A 40 16.58 6.41 35.35
N LYS A 41 15.77 5.67 34.58
CA LYS A 41 16.03 5.44 33.14
C LYS A 41 14.71 5.22 32.39
N ALA A 42 14.33 6.10 31.48
CA ALA A 42 13.14 5.92 30.64
C ALA A 42 13.30 4.70 29.71
N GLY A 43 12.97 3.50 30.20
CA GLY A 43 13.02 2.25 29.44
C GLY A 43 11.99 2.25 28.32
N VAL A 44 12.31 1.57 27.22
CA VAL A 44 11.35 1.23 26.16
C VAL A 44 11.37 -0.28 26.03
N HIS A 45 10.20 -0.91 26.06
CA HIS A 45 10.09 -2.30 25.68
C HIS A 45 9.81 -2.37 24.17
N ILE A 46 10.82 -2.80 23.41
CA ILE A 46 10.73 -3.01 21.97
C ILE A 46 10.74 -4.52 21.74
N GLN A 47 9.72 -5.05 21.07
CA GLN A 47 9.74 -6.47 20.68
C GLN A 47 10.91 -6.75 19.74
N ASP A 48 11.45 -7.98 19.79
CA ASP A 48 12.68 -8.36 19.07
C ASP A 48 12.63 -8.03 17.57
N ALA A 49 11.46 -8.21 16.92
CA ALA A 49 11.25 -7.91 15.50
C ALA A 49 11.44 -6.43 15.10
N TYR A 50 11.51 -5.53 16.08
CA TYR A 50 11.61 -4.07 15.88
C TYR A 50 12.93 -3.48 16.42
N VAL A 51 13.79 -4.30 17.03
CA VAL A 51 15.11 -3.88 17.51
C VAL A 51 15.95 -3.35 16.34
N GLY A 52 16.55 -2.16 16.51
CA GLY A 52 17.33 -1.49 15.47
C GLY A 52 16.51 -0.74 14.41
N ARG A 53 15.19 -0.96 14.34
CA ARG A 53 14.28 -0.23 13.43
C ARG A 53 13.53 0.91 14.12
N VAL A 54 13.29 0.81 15.42
CA VAL A 54 12.59 1.84 16.19
C VAL A 54 13.57 2.87 16.77
N LEU A 55 13.37 4.14 16.44
CA LEU A 55 14.13 5.27 16.98
C LEU A 55 13.23 6.19 17.80
N ARG A 56 13.72 6.67 18.95
CA ARG A 56 13.03 7.72 19.70
C ARG A 56 13.40 9.08 19.12
N GLN A 57 12.40 9.91 18.82
CA GLN A 57 12.64 11.27 18.31
C GLN A 57 12.90 12.26 19.45
N GLY A 58 12.33 12.03 20.65
CA GLY A 58 12.68 12.76 21.86
C GLY A 58 13.88 12.11 22.54
N GLN A 59 14.98 12.85 22.75
CA GLN A 59 16.19 12.43 23.47
C GLN A 59 15.92 12.17 24.97
N GLY A 60 15.02 11.25 25.31
CA GLY A 60 14.61 10.98 26.69
C GLY A 60 13.62 12.00 27.27
N SER A 61 13.12 12.94 26.47
CA SER A 61 12.06 13.87 26.90
C SER A 61 10.73 13.16 27.05
N LEU A 62 10.08 13.33 28.20
CA LEU A 62 8.73 12.87 28.47
C LEU A 62 7.66 13.68 27.73
N VAL A 63 8.04 14.82 27.12
CA VAL A 63 7.14 15.71 26.39
C VAL A 63 6.93 15.24 24.95
N ASN A 64 7.91 14.55 24.36
CA ASN A 64 7.82 14.02 23.00
C ASN A 64 8.13 12.52 22.99
N GLY A 65 7.07 11.72 23.16
CA GLY A 65 7.12 10.25 23.11
C GLY A 65 7.14 9.66 21.70
N SER A 66 7.31 10.48 20.65
CA SER A 66 7.24 10.02 19.26
C SER A 66 8.33 9.00 18.93
N ILE A 67 7.93 7.97 18.21
CA ILE A 67 8.81 6.94 17.67
C ILE A 67 8.81 6.99 16.15
N LEU A 68 9.98 6.73 15.57
CA LEU A 68 10.15 6.51 14.15
C LEU A 68 10.42 5.03 13.91
N LEU A 69 9.56 4.36 13.15
CA LEU A 69 9.82 3.03 12.63
C LEU A 69 10.51 3.14 11.27
N LYS A 70 11.79 2.77 11.22
CA LYS A 70 12.57 2.71 9.99
C LYS A 70 12.26 1.45 9.20
N ASN A 71 12.34 1.57 7.87
CA ASN A 71 12.16 0.44 6.94
C ASN A 71 10.88 -0.33 7.25
N ALA A 72 9.77 0.40 7.32
CA ALA A 72 8.46 -0.20 7.55
C ALA A 72 8.12 -1.13 6.39
N VAL A 73 7.72 -2.35 6.71
CA VAL A 73 7.29 -3.36 5.77
C VAL A 73 5.82 -3.67 5.99
N GLN A 74 5.18 -4.30 5.00
CA GLN A 74 3.76 -4.66 5.09
C GLN A 74 3.41 -5.54 6.29
N GLY A 75 4.37 -6.35 6.77
CA GLY A 75 4.24 -7.14 7.99
C GLY A 75 4.14 -6.31 9.28
N ASP A 76 4.55 -5.04 9.25
CA ASP A 76 4.42 -4.12 10.39
C ASP A 76 3.00 -3.52 10.50
N GLU A 77 2.10 -3.75 9.53
CA GLU A 77 0.72 -3.27 9.60
C GLU A 77 -0.05 -3.88 10.78
N GLY A 78 -0.62 -3.02 11.61
CA GLY A 78 -1.37 -3.45 12.78
C GLY A 78 -1.82 -2.29 13.66
N ALA A 79 -2.47 -2.63 14.78
CA ALA A 79 -2.80 -1.67 15.82
C ALA A 79 -1.62 -1.53 16.78
N TYR A 80 -1.20 -0.29 17.02
CA TYR A 80 -0.14 0.08 17.96
C TYR A 80 -0.77 0.86 19.11
N GLU A 81 -0.22 0.69 20.30
CA GLU A 81 -0.68 1.39 21.49
C GLU A 81 0.46 2.13 22.16
N CYS A 82 0.16 3.33 22.63
CA CYS A 82 1.05 4.14 23.43
C CYS A 82 0.49 4.15 24.86
N HIS A 83 1.31 3.69 25.81
CA HIS A 83 1.00 3.68 27.22
C HIS A 83 1.92 4.69 27.93
N LEU A 84 1.35 5.60 28.72
CA LEU A 84 2.10 6.62 29.45
C LEU A 84 1.62 6.61 30.90
N ILE A 85 2.52 6.22 31.80
CA ILE A 85 2.22 6.18 33.24
C ILE A 85 2.95 7.33 33.90
N THR A 86 2.21 8.29 34.44
CA THR A 86 2.74 9.50 35.09
C THR A 86 2.19 9.62 36.49
N PHE A 87 3.02 10.00 37.45
CA PHE A 87 2.58 10.27 38.82
C PHE A 87 2.71 11.77 39.12
N PRO A 88 1.69 12.42 39.72
CA PRO A 88 0.39 11.89 40.14
C PRO A 88 -0.70 11.89 39.05
N GLN A 89 -0.39 12.29 37.81
CA GLN A 89 -1.42 12.55 36.78
C GLN A 89 -2.18 11.32 36.28
N GLY A 90 -1.70 10.10 36.58
CA GLY A 90 -2.34 8.85 36.19
C GLY A 90 -1.76 8.25 34.91
N ASN A 91 -2.49 7.27 34.38
CA ASN A 91 -2.16 6.57 33.15
C ASN A 91 -2.92 7.15 31.95
N PHE A 92 -2.22 7.25 30.82
CA PHE A 92 -2.76 7.68 29.55
C PHE A 92 -2.47 6.62 28.50
N GLU A 93 -3.49 6.30 27.71
CA GLU A 93 -3.39 5.31 26.65
C GLU A 93 -3.91 5.90 25.34
N SER A 94 -3.24 5.57 24.25
CA SER A 94 -3.67 5.96 22.90
C SER A 94 -3.42 4.82 21.93
N ARG A 95 -4.28 4.71 20.91
CA ARG A 95 -4.18 3.66 19.87
C ARG A 95 -4.06 4.30 18.51
N LEU A 96 -3.26 3.69 17.65
CA LEU A 96 -3.14 4.07 16.24
C LEU A 96 -3.11 2.81 15.36
N ALA A 97 -3.64 2.91 14.15
CA ALA A 97 -3.54 1.85 13.15
C ALA A 97 -2.47 2.22 12.12
N LEU A 98 -1.40 1.43 12.03
CA LEU A 98 -0.38 1.62 11.00
C LEU A 98 -0.83 0.90 9.73
N LYS A 99 -0.97 1.66 8.64
CA LYS A 99 -1.17 1.14 7.29
C LYS A 99 0.10 1.40 6.47
N VAL A 100 0.62 0.38 5.81
CA VAL A 100 1.86 0.46 5.03
C VAL A 100 1.49 0.37 3.56
N LEU A 101 1.70 1.46 2.84
CA LEU A 101 1.33 1.54 1.43
C LEU A 101 2.37 0.83 0.57
N VAL A 102 1.88 0.08 -0.42
CA VAL A 102 2.73 -0.57 -1.42
C VAL A 102 2.42 0.08 -2.76
N PRO A 103 3.37 0.84 -3.35
CA PRO A 103 3.16 1.46 -4.64
C PRO A 103 3.01 0.39 -5.72
N PRO A 104 2.03 0.52 -6.62
CA PRO A 104 1.82 -0.47 -7.65
C PRO A 104 2.89 -0.40 -8.74
N LEU A 105 3.36 -1.58 -9.17
CA LEU A 105 4.25 -1.74 -10.31
C LEU A 105 3.47 -2.36 -11.47
N PRO A 106 3.26 -1.64 -12.59
CA PRO A 106 2.54 -2.18 -13.73
C PRO A 106 3.41 -3.13 -14.54
N ILE A 107 2.86 -4.31 -14.84
CA ILE A 107 3.44 -5.31 -15.72
C ILE A 107 2.59 -5.34 -16.99
N LEU A 108 3.13 -4.82 -18.09
CA LEU A 108 2.47 -4.78 -19.39
C LEU A 108 2.91 -5.97 -20.25
N ASN A 109 1.95 -6.73 -20.74
CA ASN A 109 2.13 -7.82 -21.69
C ASN A 109 1.41 -7.47 -22.98
N LEU A 110 2.13 -7.42 -24.10
CA LEU A 110 1.54 -7.17 -25.41
C LEU A 110 0.86 -8.45 -25.92
N GLY A 111 -0.29 -8.26 -26.58
CA GLY A 111 -0.98 -9.31 -27.30
C GLY A 111 -0.28 -9.68 -28.61
N PRO A 112 -0.83 -10.65 -29.35
CA PRO A 112 -0.31 -11.01 -30.66
C PRO A 112 -0.42 -9.85 -31.67
N PRO A 113 0.31 -9.92 -32.80
CA PRO A 113 0.14 -8.98 -33.90
C PRO A 113 -1.32 -8.86 -34.31
N LEU A 114 -1.79 -7.61 -34.41
CA LEU A 114 -3.15 -7.29 -34.83
C LEU A 114 -3.21 -7.28 -36.36
N GLU A 115 -4.04 -8.15 -36.93
CA GLU A 115 -4.23 -8.24 -38.38
C GLU A 115 -5.63 -7.80 -38.79
N GLU A 116 -5.72 -7.18 -39.95
CA GLU A 116 -6.99 -6.71 -40.51
C GLU A 116 -7.97 -7.87 -40.73
N GLY A 117 -9.24 -7.66 -40.40
CA GLY A 117 -10.27 -8.69 -40.54
C GLY A 117 -10.34 -9.65 -39.36
N GLN A 118 -9.41 -9.55 -38.40
CA GLN A 118 -9.60 -10.17 -37.09
C GLN A 118 -10.78 -9.52 -36.36
N GLY A 119 -11.52 -10.34 -35.62
CA GLY A 119 -12.57 -9.85 -34.73
C GLY A 119 -11.99 -9.13 -33.50
N ARG A 120 -12.76 -9.15 -32.41
CA ARG A 120 -12.28 -8.64 -31.12
C ARG A 120 -11.05 -9.42 -30.67
N THR A 121 -9.90 -8.75 -30.61
CA THR A 121 -8.60 -9.33 -30.34
C THR A 121 -7.93 -8.63 -29.16
N LEU A 122 -7.25 -9.40 -28.31
CA LEU A 122 -6.49 -8.86 -27.17
C LEU A 122 -5.27 -8.10 -27.69
N ALA A 123 -5.22 -6.80 -27.42
CA ALA A 123 -4.09 -5.95 -27.79
C ALA A 123 -3.01 -5.92 -26.71
N ALA A 124 -3.42 -5.89 -25.44
CA ALA A 124 -2.49 -5.94 -24.31
C ALA A 124 -3.20 -6.34 -23.01
N SER A 125 -2.42 -6.85 -22.06
CA SER A 125 -2.84 -7.12 -20.68
C SER A 125 -1.90 -6.39 -19.72
N CYS A 126 -2.46 -5.70 -18.73
CA CYS A 126 -1.70 -5.05 -17.68
C CYS A 126 -2.08 -5.65 -16.33
N THR A 127 -1.08 -6.06 -15.55
CA THR A 127 -1.29 -6.49 -14.16
C THR A 127 -0.52 -5.57 -13.23
N ALA A 128 -1.17 -5.11 -12.15
CA ALA A 128 -0.54 -4.30 -11.13
C ALA A 128 -0.97 -4.79 -9.74
N GLU A 129 -0.01 -4.94 -8.83
CA GLU A 129 -0.26 -5.30 -7.44
C GLU A 129 0.11 -4.13 -6.52
N GLY A 130 -0.76 -3.80 -5.58
CA GLY A 130 -0.53 -2.69 -4.65
C GLY A 130 -1.35 -2.80 -3.37
N ASN A 131 -1.11 -1.87 -2.45
CA ASN A 131 -1.90 -1.68 -1.24
C ASN A 131 -2.04 -0.17 -0.99
N PRO A 132 -3.24 0.42 -1.13
CA PRO A 132 -4.53 -0.21 -1.45
C PRO A 132 -4.60 -0.77 -2.87
N VAL A 133 -5.70 -1.45 -3.22
CA VAL A 133 -5.93 -1.96 -4.58
C VAL A 133 -5.70 -0.85 -5.62
N PRO A 134 -4.84 -1.08 -6.63
CA PRO A 134 -4.58 -0.08 -7.65
C PRO A 134 -5.71 -0.06 -8.70
N THR A 135 -5.92 1.10 -9.29
CA THR A 135 -6.76 1.29 -10.48
C THR A 135 -5.88 1.35 -11.71
N VAL A 136 -6.19 0.58 -12.75
CA VAL A 136 -5.47 0.60 -14.04
C VAL A 136 -6.24 1.42 -15.07
N THR A 137 -5.54 2.36 -15.71
CA THR A 137 -6.03 3.11 -16.87
C THR A 137 -5.16 2.86 -18.08
N TRP A 138 -5.79 2.78 -19.26
CA TRP A 138 -5.13 2.62 -20.55
C TRP A 138 -5.01 3.97 -21.24
N GLU A 139 -3.78 4.40 -21.51
CA GLU A 139 -3.48 5.57 -22.33
C GLU A 139 -3.12 5.10 -23.76
N THR A 140 -4.06 5.28 -24.69
CA THR A 140 -3.89 4.85 -26.07
C THR A 140 -4.76 5.66 -27.03
N GLU A 141 -4.24 5.90 -28.23
CA GLU A 141 -4.98 6.55 -29.33
C GLU A 141 -5.93 5.56 -30.03
N ILE A 142 -5.82 4.26 -29.75
CA ILE A 142 -6.60 3.21 -30.38
C ILE A 142 -7.93 3.05 -29.65
N ARG A 143 -9.04 3.10 -30.37
CA ARG A 143 -10.35 2.78 -29.80
C ARG A 143 -10.44 1.28 -29.49
N GLY A 144 -10.76 0.97 -28.24
CA GLY A 144 -10.92 -0.39 -27.77
C GLY A 144 -11.82 -0.46 -26.54
N VAL A 145 -11.94 -1.65 -25.99
CA VAL A 145 -12.68 -1.93 -24.76
C VAL A 145 -11.75 -2.62 -23.77
N SER A 146 -11.68 -2.10 -22.55
CA SER A 146 -10.94 -2.73 -21.46
C SER A 146 -11.88 -3.56 -20.58
N ASN A 147 -11.42 -4.72 -20.14
CA ASN A 147 -12.05 -5.49 -19.07
C ASN A 147 -11.08 -5.55 -17.88
N THR A 148 -11.57 -5.29 -16.67
CA THR A 148 -10.73 -5.24 -15.47
C THR A 148 -11.22 -6.23 -14.43
N GLN A 149 -10.31 -7.02 -13.88
CA GLN A 149 -10.54 -7.98 -12.82
C GLN A 149 -9.64 -7.71 -11.63
N GLU A 150 -10.20 -7.73 -10.43
CA GLU A 150 -9.49 -7.51 -9.18
C GLU A 150 -9.40 -8.81 -8.39
N SER A 151 -8.26 -9.00 -7.72
CA SER A 151 -8.00 -10.12 -6.82
C SER A 151 -7.42 -9.60 -5.52
N SER A 152 -8.07 -9.94 -4.41
CA SER A 152 -7.65 -9.53 -3.07
C SER A 152 -6.82 -10.61 -2.39
N HIS A 153 -5.67 -10.23 -1.86
CA HIS A 153 -4.84 -11.05 -0.98
C HIS A 153 -4.89 -10.48 0.45
N SER A 154 -4.31 -11.20 1.43
CA SER A 154 -4.41 -10.82 2.85
C SER A 154 -3.84 -9.43 3.19
N ARG A 155 -2.90 -8.91 2.38
CA ARG A 155 -2.20 -7.64 2.64
C ARG A 155 -2.09 -6.71 1.43
N SER A 156 -2.28 -7.24 0.23
CA SER A 156 -2.23 -6.53 -1.05
C SER A 156 -3.43 -6.92 -1.91
N ALA A 157 -3.64 -6.18 -2.98
CA ALA A 157 -4.59 -6.55 -4.01
C ALA A 157 -3.93 -6.38 -5.38
N SER A 158 -4.26 -7.29 -6.28
CA SER A 158 -3.83 -7.28 -7.67
C SER A 158 -5.01 -6.89 -8.54
N VAL A 159 -4.75 -6.12 -9.58
CA VAL A 159 -5.70 -5.82 -10.65
C VAL A 159 -5.09 -6.26 -11.96
N THR A 160 -5.89 -6.91 -12.79
CA THR A 160 -5.52 -7.26 -14.16
C THR A 160 -6.53 -6.62 -15.10
N SER A 161 -6.06 -5.76 -15.99
CA SER A 161 -6.87 -5.16 -17.05
C SER A 161 -6.43 -5.71 -18.40
N GLU A 162 -7.38 -6.06 -19.25
CA GLU A 162 -7.16 -6.56 -20.60
C GLU A 162 -7.80 -5.61 -21.60
N PHE A 163 -7.01 -5.12 -22.55
CA PHE A 163 -7.45 -4.18 -23.57
C PHE A 163 -7.67 -4.91 -24.90
N TYR A 164 -8.89 -4.80 -25.43
CA TYR A 164 -9.31 -5.44 -26.67
C TYR A 164 -9.62 -4.41 -27.74
N VAL A 165 -9.25 -4.72 -28.97
CA VAL A 165 -9.52 -3.88 -30.15
C VAL A 165 -10.11 -4.73 -31.27
N VAL A 166 -10.74 -4.08 -32.25
CA VAL A 166 -11.16 -4.71 -33.50
C VAL A 166 -10.35 -4.04 -34.62
N PRO A 167 -9.36 -4.73 -35.21
CA PRO A 167 -8.54 -4.16 -36.28
C PRO A 167 -9.38 -3.92 -37.54
N GLY A 168 -9.58 -2.65 -37.89
CA GLY A 168 -10.29 -2.24 -39.11
C GLY A 168 -9.41 -1.33 -39.98
N ARG A 169 -9.77 -1.19 -41.25
CA ARG A 169 -9.19 -0.15 -42.13
C ARG A 169 -9.69 1.22 -41.70
N SER A 170 -8.75 2.14 -41.46
CA SER A 170 -9.01 3.58 -41.42
C SER A 170 -9.14 4.15 -42.82
#